data_AF-A0A1V5TID4-F1
#
_entry.id   AF-A0A1V5TID4-F1
#
_cell.length_a   1.000
_cell.length_b   1.000
_cell.length_c   1.000
_cell.angle_alpha   90.00
_cell.angle_beta   90.00
_cell.angle_gamma   90.00
#
_symmetry.space_group_name_H-M   'P 1'
#
loop_
_entity.id
_entity.type
_entity.pdbx_description
1 polymer ?
#
loop_
_entity_poly.entity_id
_entity_poly.type
_entity_poly.pdbx_seq_one_letter_code
_entity_poly.pdbx_strand_id
1 'polypeptide(L)'
;MKKINVLIRLSAVLLLMFLFIIVTGCSALEGQNSFQDNRPSEYNIQDLNGYGEWITINTYGHVWRPYAVDGWMPFDNGHWVFSNLNWTWVSYEPFGWIVYHYGEWYDDPFYGWVWIPTDNVWSPANVTWLSYGDYICWAPLGPRGVHYENPWENNQTRIWHVVRASDFTKDNIRNYTILNPVRNENGRNVINQQPDRQFVEKNIGKTVQEVNIKREPVKINVRNIERMNLPKEEASRVEQNSPRVMKEVLVPRDEFHKQQSVRNQRSERKK
;
A
#
# COMPACT_ATOMS: atom_id res chain seq x y z
N MET A 1 -20.10 15.39 -80.37
CA MET A 1 -19.99 16.32 -79.21
C MET A 1 -20.32 15.71 -77.83
N LYS A 2 -20.94 14.53 -77.71
CA LYS A 2 -21.23 13.91 -76.38
C LYS A 2 -20.07 13.12 -75.74
N LYS A 3 -19.09 12.63 -76.51
CA LYS A 3 -17.97 11.81 -75.99
C LYS A 3 -16.84 12.61 -75.30
N ILE A 4 -16.69 13.90 -75.62
CA ILE A 4 -15.61 14.76 -75.08
C ILE A 4 -15.91 15.21 -73.64
N ASN A 5 -17.18 15.46 -73.31
CA ASN A 5 -17.59 15.87 -71.95
C ASN A 5 -17.52 14.73 -70.91
N VAL A 6 -17.48 13.47 -71.35
CA VAL A 6 -17.34 12.30 -70.47
C VAL A 6 -15.86 12.07 -70.11
N LEU A 7 -14.94 12.28 -71.05
CA LEU A 7 -13.50 12.15 -70.80
C LEU A 7 -12.97 13.22 -69.82
N ILE A 8 -13.48 14.45 -69.91
CA ILE A 8 -13.10 15.55 -69.01
C ILE A 8 -13.64 15.33 -67.58
N ARG A 9 -14.80 14.67 -67.44
CA ARG A 9 -15.37 14.31 -66.12
C ARG A 9 -14.67 13.11 -65.48
N LEU A 10 -14.19 12.14 -66.26
CA LEU A 10 -13.38 11.04 -65.74
C LEU A 10 -11.97 11.50 -65.30
N SER A 11 -11.34 12.43 -66.02
CA SER A 11 -10.01 12.91 -65.65
C SER A 11 -10.03 13.75 -64.36
N ALA A 12 -11.08 14.54 -64.13
CA ALA A 12 -11.24 15.32 -62.91
C ALA A 12 -11.49 14.44 -61.66
N VAL A 13 -12.21 13.32 -61.82
CA VAL A 13 -12.49 12.37 -60.72
C VAL A 13 -11.26 11.52 -60.39
N LEU A 14 -10.46 11.11 -61.39
CA LEU A 14 -9.19 10.42 -61.16
C LEU A 14 -8.12 11.33 -60.54
N LEU A 15 -8.08 12.62 -60.89
CA LEU A 15 -7.16 13.59 -60.27
C LEU A 15 -7.51 13.84 -58.78
N LEU A 16 -8.79 13.88 -58.44
CA LEU A 16 -9.28 14.03 -57.06
C LEU A 16 -9.04 12.78 -56.20
N MET A 17 -9.13 11.57 -56.77
CA MET A 17 -8.77 10.33 -56.06
C MET A 17 -7.26 10.18 -55.87
N PHE A 18 -6.44 10.68 -56.79
CA PHE A 18 -4.97 10.68 -56.63
C PHE A 18 -4.49 11.72 -55.59
N LEU A 19 -5.17 12.86 -55.47
CA LEU A 19 -4.89 13.84 -54.42
C LEU A 19 -5.26 13.34 -53.01
N PHE A 20 -6.16 12.36 -52.90
CA PHE A 20 -6.60 11.80 -51.62
C PHE A 20 -5.66 10.71 -51.07
N ILE A 21 -4.79 10.13 -51.91
CA ILE A 21 -3.87 9.05 -51.51
C ILE A 21 -2.48 9.58 -51.09
N ILE A 22 -2.12 10.80 -51.50
CA ILE A 22 -0.82 11.42 -51.15
C ILE A 22 -0.84 12.05 -49.74
N VAL A 23 -2.01 12.25 -49.12
CA VAL A 23 -2.12 12.73 -47.72
C VAL A 23 -1.92 11.59 -46.69
N THR A 24 -1.86 10.33 -47.13
CA THR A 24 -1.89 9.17 -46.23
C THR A 24 -0.57 8.40 -46.17
N GLY A 25 0.57 9.08 -46.29
CA GLY A 25 1.86 8.40 -46.31
C GLY A 25 3.04 9.27 -45.89
N CYS A 26 3.57 8.94 -44.71
CA CYS A 26 4.88 9.31 -44.17
C CYS A 26 4.95 10.63 -43.39
N SER A 27 4.79 10.51 -42.07
CA SER A 27 5.68 11.15 -41.11
C SER A 27 5.84 10.23 -39.91
N ALA A 28 7.08 9.74 -39.77
CA ALA A 28 7.81 9.29 -38.60
C ALA A 28 7.07 8.74 -37.36
N LEU A 29 7.57 7.58 -36.93
CA LEU A 29 7.43 6.99 -35.60
C LEU A 29 7.72 8.04 -34.50
N GLU A 30 6.66 8.65 -33.95
CA GLU A 30 6.72 9.32 -32.66
C GLU A 30 6.31 8.33 -31.57
N GLY A 31 7.18 8.21 -30.58
CA GLY A 31 7.24 7.11 -29.63
C GLY A 31 5.95 6.85 -28.87
N GLN A 32 5.77 5.56 -28.54
CA GLN A 32 4.96 5.15 -27.42
C GLN A 32 5.53 5.79 -26.14
N ASN A 33 5.05 6.98 -25.81
CA ASN A 33 5.06 7.48 -24.44
C ASN A 33 3.62 7.82 -24.08
N SER A 34 2.78 6.79 -24.02
CA SER A 34 1.54 6.85 -23.23
C SER A 34 1.90 6.79 -21.75
N PHE A 35 2.50 7.86 -21.22
CA PHE A 35 2.55 8.12 -19.78
C PHE A 35 1.74 9.39 -19.49
N GLN A 36 0.45 9.33 -19.82
CA GLN A 36 -0.57 10.06 -19.11
C GLN A 36 -1.50 9.01 -18.49
N ASP A 37 -1.10 8.42 -17.36
CA ASP A 37 -2.09 7.83 -16.47
C ASP A 37 -2.77 8.99 -15.72
N ASN A 38 -3.77 9.55 -16.40
CA ASN A 38 -4.62 10.64 -15.93
C ASN A 38 -5.72 10.05 -15.02
N ARG A 39 -5.36 9.49 -13.85
CA ARG A 39 -6.36 8.99 -12.88
C ARG A 39 -6.48 9.83 -11.59
N PRO A 40 -6.88 11.10 -11.66
CA PRO A 40 -7.58 11.74 -10.55
C PRO A 40 -9.08 11.42 -10.64
N SER A 41 -9.55 10.37 -9.93
CA SER A 41 -10.89 10.29 -9.30
C SER A 41 -11.28 8.91 -8.77
N GLU A 42 -10.69 7.79 -9.21
CA GLU A 42 -11.21 6.45 -8.86
C GLU A 42 -10.98 6.01 -7.39
N TYR A 43 -9.99 6.57 -6.70
CA TYR A 43 -9.65 6.20 -5.32
C TYR A 43 -9.85 7.36 -4.33
N ASN A 44 -10.69 8.35 -4.66
CA ASN A 44 -11.09 9.37 -3.69
C ASN A 44 -12.00 8.75 -2.62
N ILE A 45 -11.39 7.96 -1.75
CA ILE A 45 -11.97 7.38 -0.56
C ILE A 45 -11.94 8.52 0.44
N GLN A 46 -13.12 9.02 0.82
CA GLN A 46 -13.25 10.18 1.71
C GLN A 46 -12.41 10.01 2.99
N ASP A 47 -12.24 8.77 3.46
CA ASP A 47 -11.39 8.43 4.60
C ASP A 47 -9.90 8.76 4.34
N LEU A 48 -9.35 8.53 3.14
CA LEU A 48 -7.93 8.77 2.85
C LEU A 48 -7.58 10.25 2.76
N ASN A 49 -8.46 11.08 2.23
CA ASN A 49 -8.19 12.52 2.08
C ASN A 49 -8.13 13.25 3.42
N GLY A 50 -8.80 12.73 4.46
CA GLY A 50 -8.78 13.31 5.79
C GLY A 50 -7.45 13.08 6.53
N TYR A 51 -6.71 12.02 6.15
CA TYR A 51 -5.54 11.55 6.90
C TYR A 51 -4.26 11.48 6.07
N GLY A 52 -4.27 11.97 4.84
CA GLY A 52 -3.11 11.97 3.98
C GLY A 52 -3.29 12.78 2.70
N GLU A 53 -2.29 12.66 1.82
CA GLU A 53 -2.28 13.30 0.52
C GLU A 53 -1.95 12.30 -0.59
N TRP A 54 -2.51 12.55 -1.75
CA TRP A 54 -2.13 11.87 -2.98
C TRP A 54 -0.98 12.61 -3.64
N ILE A 55 0.10 11.90 -3.93
CA ILE A 55 1.28 12.42 -4.64
C ILE A 55 1.58 11.55 -5.85
N THR A 56 2.35 12.08 -6.80
CA THR A 56 2.78 11.34 -7.97
C THR A 56 4.26 10.98 -7.85
N ILE A 57 4.56 9.69 -7.90
CA ILE A 57 5.92 9.16 -7.99
C ILE A 57 6.09 8.52 -9.36
N ASN A 58 7.11 8.92 -10.13
CA ASN A 58 7.29 8.49 -11.52
C ASN A 58 7.18 6.96 -11.72
N THR A 59 7.73 6.19 -10.78
CA THR A 59 7.75 4.72 -10.86
C THR A 59 6.39 4.08 -10.56
N TYR A 60 5.55 4.70 -9.72
CA TYR A 60 4.35 4.09 -9.15
C TYR A 60 3.06 4.84 -9.47
N GLY A 61 3.14 5.97 -10.18
CA GLY A 61 1.99 6.82 -10.48
C GLY A 61 1.46 7.50 -9.23
N HIS A 62 0.13 7.49 -9.06
CA HIS A 62 -0.56 8.11 -7.93
C HIS A 62 -0.50 7.22 -6.69
N VAL A 63 0.21 7.68 -5.67
CA VAL A 63 0.37 7.00 -4.39
C VAL A 63 -0.19 7.88 -3.27
N TRP A 64 -0.60 7.25 -2.17
CA TRP A 64 -1.13 7.96 -1.01
C TRP A 64 -0.10 7.97 0.13
N ARG A 65 0.09 9.13 0.75
CA ARG A 65 0.99 9.32 1.89
C ARG A 65 0.19 9.75 3.11
N PRO A 66 0.29 9.06 4.26
CA PRO A 66 -0.37 9.49 5.48
C PRO A 66 0.29 10.74 6.07
N TYR A 67 -0.52 11.60 6.68
CA TYR A 67 -0.05 12.64 7.59
C TYR A 67 0.26 12.00 8.95
N ALA A 68 1.42 11.38 9.06
CA ALA A 68 1.86 10.70 10.28
C ALA A 68 3.19 11.28 10.79
N VAL A 69 3.47 11.04 12.07
CA VAL A 69 4.73 11.41 12.72
C VAL A 69 5.94 10.72 12.06
N ASP A 70 7.12 11.35 12.18
CA ASP A 70 8.37 10.73 11.76
C ASP A 70 8.59 9.38 12.47
N GLY A 71 8.96 8.34 11.72
CA GLY A 71 9.17 6.99 12.24
C GLY A 71 7.90 6.14 12.39
N TRP A 72 6.76 6.64 11.88
CA TRP A 72 5.58 5.81 11.61
C TRP A 72 5.86 4.77 10.50
N MET A 73 5.21 3.61 10.61
CA MET A 73 5.31 2.51 9.64
C MET A 73 3.93 1.85 9.44
N PRO A 74 3.63 1.28 8.25
CA PRO A 74 2.44 0.45 8.05
C PRO A 74 2.43 -0.77 8.98
N PHE A 75 1.24 -1.25 9.36
CA PHE A 75 1.06 -2.43 10.23
C PHE A 75 1.70 -2.30 11.62
N ASP A 76 1.67 -1.09 12.18
CA ASP A 76 2.34 -0.74 13.44
C ASP A 76 1.34 -0.47 14.58
N ASN A 77 0.30 0.33 14.31
CA ASN A 77 -0.70 0.72 15.30
C ASN A 77 -1.97 -0.13 15.15
N GLY A 78 -1.94 -1.31 15.75
CA GLY A 78 -3.04 -2.28 15.71
C GLY A 78 -2.66 -3.56 16.42
N HIS A 79 -3.38 -4.64 16.09
CA HIS A 79 -3.12 -5.97 16.62
C HIS A 79 -3.48 -7.06 15.61
N TRP A 80 -2.88 -8.23 15.81
CA TRP A 80 -3.20 -9.44 15.05
C TRP A 80 -4.33 -10.21 15.71
N VAL A 81 -5.31 -10.64 14.92
CA VAL A 81 -6.32 -11.62 15.33
C VAL A 81 -6.25 -12.86 14.45
N PHE A 82 -6.43 -14.03 15.04
CA PHE A 82 -6.67 -15.23 14.24
C PHE A 82 -8.15 -15.27 13.89
N SER A 83 -8.48 -15.22 12.60
CA SER A 83 -9.87 -15.19 12.13
C SER A 83 -10.19 -16.38 11.22
N ASN A 84 -11.46 -16.47 10.79
CA ASN A 84 -11.90 -17.33 9.68
C ASN A 84 -11.18 -17.04 8.34
N LEU A 85 -10.31 -16.04 8.29
CA LEU A 85 -9.47 -15.65 7.16
C LEU A 85 -7.97 -15.81 7.46
N ASN A 86 -7.60 -16.54 8.53
CA ASN A 86 -6.25 -16.63 9.14
C ASN A 86 -5.83 -15.35 9.88
N TRP A 87 -4.52 -15.13 10.06
CA TRP A 87 -3.99 -13.95 10.74
C TRP A 87 -4.38 -12.68 9.99
N THR A 88 -5.26 -11.91 10.62
CA THR A 88 -5.85 -10.69 10.05
C THR A 88 -5.37 -9.50 10.86
N TRP A 89 -4.92 -8.47 10.17
CA TRP A 89 -4.52 -7.22 10.82
C TRP A 89 -5.75 -6.40 11.17
N VAL A 90 -5.85 -5.98 12.43
CA VAL A 90 -6.88 -5.05 12.89
C VAL A 90 -6.18 -3.75 13.28
N SER A 91 -6.35 -2.73 12.45
CA SER A 91 -5.74 -1.42 12.66
C SER A 91 -6.59 -0.54 13.57
N TYR A 92 -5.92 0.33 14.32
CA TYR A 92 -6.53 1.42 15.07
C TYR A 92 -6.58 2.73 14.27
N GLU A 93 -6.05 2.74 13.06
CA GLU A 93 -6.01 3.90 12.17
C GLU A 93 -7.30 3.95 11.33
N PRO A 94 -7.89 5.14 11.15
CA PRO A 94 -9.17 5.30 10.48
C PRO A 94 -9.14 4.88 9.00
N PHE A 95 -7.97 4.95 8.36
CA PHE A 95 -7.74 4.52 6.99
C PHE A 95 -7.35 3.03 6.86
N GLY A 96 -7.08 2.33 7.97
CA GLY A 96 -6.48 1.00 7.95
C GLY A 96 -7.32 -0.06 7.26
N TRP A 97 -8.65 0.09 7.25
CA TRP A 97 -9.58 -0.85 6.63
C TRP A 97 -9.37 -1.04 5.13
N ILE A 98 -8.75 -0.06 4.46
CA ILE A 98 -8.42 -0.17 3.03
C ILE A 98 -6.93 -0.42 2.80
N VAL A 99 -6.04 0.42 3.34
CA VAL A 99 -4.61 0.41 2.96
C VAL A 99 -3.83 -0.80 3.46
N TYR A 100 -4.37 -1.56 4.41
CA TYR A 100 -3.74 -2.78 4.92
C TYR A 100 -4.28 -4.08 4.30
N HIS A 101 -5.43 -3.98 3.62
CA HIS A 101 -6.11 -5.12 3.01
C HIS A 101 -6.10 -5.07 1.48
N TYR A 102 -5.66 -3.94 0.91
CA TYR A 102 -5.48 -3.70 -0.52
C TYR A 102 -4.16 -2.99 -0.78
N GLY A 103 -3.68 -3.04 -2.02
CA GLY A 103 -2.50 -2.31 -2.45
C GLY A 103 -1.19 -2.84 -1.85
N GLU A 104 -0.14 -2.07 -2.06
CA GLU A 104 1.23 -2.37 -1.67
C GLU A 104 1.82 -1.14 -0.97
N TRP A 105 2.96 -1.30 -0.31
CA TRP A 105 3.62 -0.22 0.44
C TRP A 105 5.06 -0.05 -0.01
N TYR A 106 5.54 1.20 -0.02
CA TYR A 106 6.91 1.53 -0.38
C TYR A 106 7.48 2.58 0.59
N ASP A 107 8.64 2.34 1.19
CA ASP A 107 9.38 3.36 1.97
C ASP A 107 10.18 4.22 1.01
N ASP A 108 9.57 5.32 0.53
CA ASP A 108 10.22 6.25 -0.37
C ASP A 108 11.31 7.07 0.35
N PRO A 109 12.52 7.24 -0.21
CA PRO A 109 13.59 7.99 0.46
C PRO A 109 13.27 9.46 0.78
N PHE A 110 12.34 10.08 0.04
CA PHE A 110 11.96 11.49 0.19
C PHE A 110 10.65 11.64 0.97
N TYR A 111 9.66 10.79 0.67
CA TYR A 111 8.32 10.88 1.23
C TYR A 111 8.10 9.93 2.42
N GLY A 112 9.00 8.99 2.68
CA GLY A 112 8.76 7.90 3.62
C GLY A 112 7.71 6.92 3.08
N TRP A 113 7.02 6.22 3.98
CA TRP A 113 6.01 5.24 3.59
C TRP A 113 4.86 5.84 2.77
N VAL A 114 4.68 5.28 1.57
CA VAL A 114 3.56 5.57 0.67
C VAL A 114 2.82 4.28 0.32
N TRP A 115 1.51 4.38 0.20
CA TRP A 115 0.63 3.30 -0.22
C TRP A 115 0.39 3.40 -1.73
N ILE A 116 0.59 2.27 -2.42
CA ILE A 116 0.40 2.11 -3.85
C ILE A 116 -0.91 1.35 -4.04
N PRO A 117 -1.97 1.97 -4.56
CA PRO A 117 -3.18 1.26 -4.91
C PRO A 117 -2.88 0.25 -6.02
N THR A 118 -3.39 -0.97 -5.87
CA THR A 118 -3.28 -2.02 -6.90
C THR A 118 -4.65 -2.63 -7.19
N ASP A 119 -4.73 -3.43 -8.26
CA ASP A 119 -5.92 -4.21 -8.60
C ASP A 119 -6.00 -5.54 -7.84
N ASN A 120 -5.21 -5.69 -6.77
CA ASN A 120 -5.17 -6.90 -5.97
C ASN A 120 -6.51 -7.12 -5.25
N VAL A 121 -6.84 -8.40 -5.07
CA VAL A 121 -8.00 -8.84 -4.28
C VAL A 121 -7.75 -8.52 -2.80
N TRP A 122 -8.83 -8.30 -2.05
CA TRP A 122 -8.79 -8.15 -0.59
C TRP A 122 -7.97 -9.26 0.06
N SER A 123 -7.14 -8.92 1.04
CA SER A 123 -6.45 -9.91 1.87
C SER A 123 -6.56 -9.60 3.37
N PRO A 124 -6.35 -10.60 4.25
CA PRO A 124 -6.32 -10.40 5.70
C PRO A 124 -5.25 -9.40 6.16
N ALA A 125 -4.14 -9.31 5.41
CA ALA A 125 -3.08 -8.33 5.57
C ALA A 125 -2.11 -8.46 4.38
N ASN A 126 -1.82 -7.35 3.69
CA ASN A 126 -0.80 -7.32 2.64
C ASN A 126 0.59 -7.16 3.26
N VAL A 127 1.12 -8.27 3.80
CA VAL A 127 2.44 -8.35 4.43
C VAL A 127 3.26 -9.52 3.89
N THR A 128 4.58 -9.40 4.00
CA THR A 128 5.51 -10.52 3.91
C THR A 128 5.82 -11.02 5.32
N TRP A 129 5.82 -12.34 5.50
CA TRP A 129 6.06 -12.99 6.78
C TRP A 129 7.46 -13.58 6.88
N LEU A 130 8.03 -13.56 8.08
CA LEU A 130 9.23 -14.30 8.42
C LEU A 130 9.19 -14.65 9.91
N SER A 131 9.43 -15.92 10.25
CA SER A 131 9.60 -16.36 11.63
C SER A 131 10.96 -17.03 11.81
N TYR A 132 11.62 -16.80 12.94
CA TYR A 132 12.91 -17.42 13.26
C TYR A 132 13.09 -17.52 14.78
N GLY A 133 13.47 -18.70 15.27
CA GLY A 133 13.52 -18.94 16.71
C GLY A 133 12.18 -18.69 17.40
N ASP A 134 12.17 -17.78 18.39
CA ASP A 134 10.99 -17.33 19.12
C ASP A 134 10.42 -16.01 18.59
N TYR A 135 10.86 -15.53 17.42
CA TYR A 135 10.43 -14.28 16.83
C TYR A 135 9.46 -14.48 15.67
N ILE A 136 8.46 -13.62 15.62
CA ILE A 136 7.53 -13.47 14.50
C ILE A 136 7.76 -12.08 13.91
N CYS A 137 7.89 -12.04 12.59
CA CYS A 137 8.17 -10.81 11.86
C CYS A 137 7.20 -10.64 10.70
N TRP A 138 6.84 -9.39 10.45
CA TRP A 138 6.11 -9.01 9.25
C TRP A 138 6.66 -7.70 8.71
N ALA A 139 6.62 -7.55 7.38
CA ALA A 139 6.91 -6.31 6.69
C ALA A 139 5.76 -5.99 5.73
N PRO A 140 5.44 -4.71 5.48
CA PRO A 140 4.42 -4.33 4.50
C PRO A 140 4.78 -4.88 3.13
N LEU A 141 3.84 -5.49 2.41
CA LEU A 141 4.12 -6.06 1.08
C LEU A 141 4.61 -4.97 0.13
N GLY A 142 5.85 -5.12 -0.35
CA GLY A 142 6.48 -4.21 -1.29
C GLY A 142 5.99 -4.41 -2.73
N PRO A 143 6.11 -3.38 -3.59
CA PRO A 143 5.77 -3.52 -4.99
C PRO A 143 6.71 -4.48 -5.72
N ARG A 144 6.26 -4.99 -6.85
CA ARG A 144 7.02 -5.96 -7.65
C ARG A 144 8.46 -5.50 -7.88
N GLY A 145 9.41 -6.35 -7.51
CA GLY A 145 10.85 -6.08 -7.65
C GLY A 145 11.51 -5.43 -6.44
N VAL A 146 10.73 -5.05 -5.41
CA VAL A 146 11.27 -4.66 -4.11
C VAL A 146 11.51 -5.93 -3.29
N HIS A 147 12.74 -6.10 -2.83
CA HIS A 147 13.15 -7.21 -1.98
C HIS A 147 13.68 -6.66 -0.66
N TYR A 148 13.15 -7.19 0.45
CA TYR A 148 13.66 -6.89 1.78
C TYR A 148 14.70 -7.92 2.16
N GLU A 149 15.79 -7.46 2.78
CA GLU A 149 16.71 -8.37 3.45
C GLU A 149 16.07 -8.89 4.74
N ASN A 150 16.74 -9.83 5.41
CA ASN A 150 16.25 -10.37 6.67
C ASN A 150 16.20 -9.28 7.76
N PRO A 151 15.30 -9.39 8.75
CA PRO A 151 15.08 -8.37 9.78
C PRO A 151 16.35 -7.93 10.55
N TRP A 152 17.33 -8.83 10.70
CA TRP A 152 18.57 -8.60 11.45
C TRP A 152 19.74 -8.09 10.60
N GLU A 153 19.56 -7.93 9.29
CA GLU A 153 20.56 -7.34 8.43
C GLU A 153 20.37 -5.82 8.36
N ASN A 154 21.44 -5.06 8.11
CA ASN A 154 21.46 -3.65 7.69
C ASN A 154 20.42 -2.69 8.33
N ASN A 155 20.13 -2.85 9.63
CA ASN A 155 19.14 -2.05 10.36
C ASN A 155 17.76 -2.01 9.66
N GLN A 156 17.28 -3.17 9.19
CA GLN A 156 15.99 -3.37 8.52
C GLN A 156 14.76 -3.15 9.44
N THR A 157 14.93 -2.55 10.62
CA THR A 157 13.88 -2.22 11.59
C THR A 157 12.96 -1.07 11.15
N ARG A 158 13.33 -0.39 10.05
CA ARG A 158 12.46 0.53 9.32
C ARG A 158 11.50 -0.16 8.35
N ILE A 159 11.61 -1.49 8.19
CA ILE A 159 10.82 -2.30 7.26
C ILE A 159 10.13 -3.45 7.99
N TRP A 160 10.87 -4.16 8.83
CA TRP A 160 10.34 -5.28 9.59
C TRP A 160 9.87 -4.87 10.97
N HIS A 161 8.64 -5.26 11.29
CA HIS A 161 8.23 -5.46 12.67
C HIS A 161 8.77 -6.80 13.15
N VAL A 162 9.37 -6.81 14.34
CA VAL A 162 9.89 -8.02 14.97
C VAL A 162 9.39 -8.06 16.40
N VAL A 163 8.68 -9.12 16.77
CA VAL A 163 8.19 -9.32 18.15
C VAL A 163 8.48 -10.74 18.62
N ARG A 164 8.48 -10.95 19.93
CA ARG A 164 8.46 -12.31 20.48
C ARG A 164 7.11 -12.96 20.17
N ALA A 165 7.12 -14.26 19.92
CA ALA A 165 5.90 -15.04 19.68
C ALA A 165 4.91 -14.96 20.86
N SER A 166 5.41 -14.74 22.08
CA SER A 166 4.60 -14.50 23.30
C SER A 166 3.83 -13.17 23.28
N ASP A 167 4.26 -12.20 22.49
CA ASP A 167 3.67 -10.85 22.43
C ASP A 167 2.83 -10.63 21.17
N PHE A 168 2.87 -11.54 20.20
CA PHE A 168 2.29 -11.38 18.87
C PHE A 168 0.79 -11.03 18.82
N THR A 169 0.03 -11.42 19.85
CA THR A 169 -1.43 -11.17 19.95
C THR A 169 -1.79 -10.04 20.90
N LYS A 170 -0.81 -9.26 21.36
CA LYS A 170 -1.02 -8.11 22.25
C LYS A 170 -1.64 -6.93 21.49
N ASP A 171 -2.42 -6.14 22.21
CA ASP A 171 -2.90 -4.85 21.72
C ASP A 171 -1.74 -3.89 21.48
N ASN A 172 -1.90 -3.05 20.45
CA ASN A 172 -0.91 -2.05 20.05
C ASN A 172 0.50 -2.63 19.93
N ILE A 173 0.66 -3.54 18.97
CA ILE A 173 1.84 -4.40 18.86
C ILE A 173 3.17 -3.62 18.77
N ARG A 174 3.15 -2.37 18.30
CA ARG A 174 4.30 -1.43 18.32
C ARG A 174 5.03 -1.38 19.65
N ASN A 175 4.31 -1.48 20.77
CA ASN A 175 4.89 -1.41 22.12
C ASN A 175 5.79 -2.61 22.45
N TYR A 176 5.74 -3.67 21.64
CA TYR A 176 6.51 -4.90 21.80
C TYR A 176 7.54 -5.09 20.68
N THR A 177 7.64 -4.14 19.75
CA THR A 177 8.57 -4.20 18.62
C THR A 177 10.02 -4.13 19.09
N ILE A 178 10.82 -5.09 18.64
CA ILE A 178 12.24 -5.22 18.92
C ILE A 178 13.00 -4.40 17.88
N LEU A 179 13.57 -3.27 18.32
CA LEU A 179 14.32 -2.34 17.46
C LEU A 179 15.73 -2.85 17.09
N ASN A 180 16.24 -3.86 17.78
CA ASN A 180 17.54 -4.48 17.50
C ASN A 180 17.36 -6.01 17.49
N PRO A 181 16.81 -6.58 16.40
CA PRO A 181 16.56 -8.01 16.31
C PRO A 181 17.86 -8.82 16.44
N VAL A 182 17.79 -9.91 17.17
CA VAL A 182 18.94 -10.80 17.38
C VAL A 182 19.27 -11.50 16.07
N ARG A 183 20.52 -11.38 15.61
CA ARG A 183 20.97 -12.04 14.39
C ARG A 183 20.84 -13.55 14.49
N ASN A 184 20.35 -14.18 13.42
CA ASN A 184 20.18 -15.63 13.37
C ASN A 184 21.51 -16.37 13.04
N GLU A 185 22.55 -16.16 13.85
CA GLU A 185 23.88 -16.70 13.61
C GLU A 185 23.95 -18.23 13.80
N ASN A 186 23.07 -18.77 14.64
CA ASN A 186 23.02 -20.20 14.95
C ASN A 186 22.25 -21.02 13.90
N GLY A 187 21.82 -20.42 12.79
CA GLY A 187 21.10 -21.11 11.71
C GLY A 187 19.74 -21.68 12.14
N ARG A 188 19.01 -20.97 13.03
CA ARG A 188 17.63 -21.36 13.38
C ARG A 188 16.80 -21.40 12.10
N ASN A 189 15.85 -22.33 12.04
CA ASN A 189 14.98 -22.43 10.87
C ASN A 189 14.24 -21.11 10.61
N VAL A 190 14.33 -20.62 9.38
CA VAL A 190 13.64 -19.41 8.92
C VAL A 190 12.43 -19.84 8.11
N ILE A 191 11.26 -19.35 8.51
CA ILE A 191 9.97 -19.74 7.95
C ILE A 191 9.33 -18.49 7.32
N ASN A 192 9.27 -18.43 5.99
CA ASN A 192 8.74 -17.29 5.23
C ASN A 192 7.23 -17.41 4.96
N GLN A 193 6.45 -17.65 6.02
CA GLN A 193 5.00 -17.78 5.99
C GLN A 193 4.44 -17.27 7.32
N GLN A 194 3.14 -16.98 7.35
CA GLN A 194 2.44 -16.60 8.58
C GLN A 194 2.68 -17.66 9.68
N PRO A 195 2.77 -17.25 10.96
CA PRO A 195 3.00 -18.19 12.05
C PRO A 195 1.83 -19.17 12.18
N ASP A 196 2.11 -20.43 12.50
CA ASP A 196 1.05 -21.38 12.85
C ASP A 196 0.35 -20.91 14.14
N ARG A 197 -0.98 -21.00 14.19
CA ARG A 197 -1.76 -20.74 15.41
C ARG A 197 -1.26 -21.56 16.59
N GLN A 198 -0.97 -22.85 16.40
CA GLN A 198 -0.46 -23.71 17.47
C GLN A 198 0.90 -23.25 17.99
N PHE A 199 1.76 -22.74 17.10
CA PHE A 199 3.02 -22.13 17.49
C PHE A 199 2.80 -20.90 18.38
N VAL A 200 1.87 -20.02 18.00
CA VAL A 200 1.51 -18.85 18.81
C VAL A 200 0.92 -19.28 20.15
N GLU A 201 -0.07 -20.16 20.16
CA GLU A 201 -0.74 -20.69 21.37
C GLU A 201 0.26 -21.28 22.37
N LYS A 202 1.23 -22.07 21.88
CA LYS A 202 2.30 -22.64 22.69
C LYS A 202 3.16 -21.55 23.36
N ASN A 203 3.48 -20.47 22.65
CA ASN A 203 4.34 -19.39 23.17
C ASN A 203 3.59 -18.43 24.10
N ILE A 204 2.28 -18.23 23.90
CA ILE A 204 1.46 -17.38 24.77
C ILE A 204 0.87 -18.14 25.97
N GLY A 205 0.89 -19.47 25.95
CA GLY A 205 0.36 -20.33 27.03
C GLY A 205 -1.17 -20.35 27.15
N LYS A 206 -1.89 -19.98 26.09
CA LYS A 206 -3.36 -19.97 26.04
C LYS A 206 -3.87 -20.20 24.61
N THR A 207 -5.11 -20.67 24.50
CA THR A 207 -5.81 -20.77 23.21
C THR A 207 -6.08 -19.37 22.64
N VAL A 208 -5.78 -19.17 21.36
CA VAL A 208 -6.17 -17.97 20.61
C VAL A 208 -7.57 -18.24 20.08
N GLN A 209 -8.57 -17.44 20.45
CA GLN A 209 -9.94 -17.64 19.94
C GLN A 209 -10.02 -17.18 18.49
N GLU A 210 -10.76 -17.94 17.67
CA GLU A 210 -11.00 -17.55 16.28
C GLU A 210 -12.08 -16.46 16.24
N VAL A 211 -11.76 -15.36 15.57
CA VAL A 211 -12.67 -14.23 15.36
C VAL A 211 -13.40 -14.44 14.03
N ASN A 212 -14.74 -14.44 14.05
CA ASN A 212 -15.52 -14.50 12.82
C ASN A 212 -15.68 -13.10 12.21
N ILE A 213 -14.87 -12.79 11.20
CA ILE A 213 -14.87 -11.53 10.49
C ILE A 213 -15.76 -11.63 9.24
N LYS A 214 -16.69 -10.68 9.12
CA LYS A 214 -17.50 -10.51 7.91
C LYS A 214 -16.86 -9.47 6.99
N ARG A 215 -17.16 -9.57 5.71
CA ARG A 215 -16.79 -8.58 4.69
C ARG A 215 -18.04 -8.07 4.01
N GLU A 216 -18.14 -6.76 3.88
CA GLU A 216 -19.28 -6.08 3.27
C GLU A 216 -18.84 -5.33 2.02
N PRO A 217 -19.58 -5.43 0.91
CA PRO A 217 -19.24 -4.70 -0.30
C PRO A 217 -19.43 -3.19 -0.07
N VAL A 218 -18.42 -2.42 -0.44
CA VAL A 218 -18.42 -0.96 -0.45
C VAL A 218 -18.11 -0.50 -1.86
N LYS A 219 -19.00 0.31 -2.43
CA LYS A 219 -18.80 0.89 -3.76
C LYS A 219 -17.99 2.19 -3.62
N ILE A 220 -16.83 2.23 -4.26
CA ILE A 220 -15.98 3.42 -4.33
C ILE A 220 -15.80 3.75 -5.80
N ASN A 221 -16.46 4.84 -6.21
CA ASN A 221 -16.55 5.27 -7.61
C ASN A 221 -17.07 4.14 -8.52
N VAL A 222 -16.21 3.60 -9.38
CA VAL A 222 -16.53 2.51 -10.31
C VAL A 222 -16.15 1.12 -9.77
N ARG A 223 -15.47 1.04 -8.62
CA ARG A 223 -14.99 -0.21 -8.02
C ARG A 223 -15.90 -0.69 -6.90
N ASN A 224 -16.10 -2.00 -6.85
CA ASN A 224 -16.65 -2.69 -5.68
C ASN A 224 -15.48 -3.26 -4.91
N ILE A 225 -15.24 -2.73 -3.71
CA ILE A 225 -14.27 -3.30 -2.76
C ILE A 225 -15.03 -3.87 -1.56
N GLU A 226 -14.32 -4.50 -0.66
CA GLU A 226 -14.86 -5.13 0.54
C GLU A 226 -14.26 -4.44 1.76
N ARG A 227 -15.11 -4.10 2.73
CA ARG A 227 -14.70 -3.58 4.02
C ARG A 227 -14.89 -4.65 5.08
N MET A 228 -13.91 -4.75 5.96
CA MET A 228 -13.99 -5.60 7.14
C MET A 228 -15.08 -5.10 8.09
N ASN A 229 -16.02 -5.98 8.46
CA ASN A 229 -16.99 -5.77 9.52
C ASN A 229 -16.61 -6.65 10.72
N LEU A 230 -16.10 -5.99 11.76
CA LEU A 230 -15.58 -6.62 12.97
C LEU A 230 -16.73 -7.01 13.92
N PRO A 231 -16.62 -8.16 14.61
CA PRO A 231 -17.46 -8.45 15.77
C PRO A 231 -17.38 -7.35 16.83
N LYS A 232 -18.42 -7.24 17.67
CA LYS A 232 -18.57 -6.17 18.66
C LYS A 232 -17.35 -6.06 19.58
N GLU A 233 -16.79 -7.19 19.99
CA GLU A 233 -15.63 -7.25 20.88
C GLU A 233 -14.39 -6.61 20.24
N GLU A 234 -14.11 -6.95 18.98
CA GLU A 234 -12.98 -6.38 18.22
C GLU A 234 -13.21 -4.91 17.85
N ALA A 235 -14.44 -4.55 17.47
CA ALA A 235 -14.81 -3.16 17.22
C ALA A 235 -14.62 -2.29 18.48
N SER A 236 -14.97 -2.81 19.66
CA SER A 236 -14.77 -2.11 20.94
C SER A 236 -13.29 -1.92 21.26
N ARG A 237 -12.44 -2.91 20.96
CA ARG A 237 -10.97 -2.80 21.11
C ARG A 237 -10.41 -1.69 20.21
N VAL A 238 -10.90 -1.60 18.97
CA VAL A 238 -10.52 -0.51 18.04
C VAL A 238 -10.95 0.84 18.61
N GLU A 239 -12.21 0.99 19.00
CA GLU A 239 -12.76 2.25 19.54
C GLU A 239 -11.99 2.75 20.77
N GLN A 240 -11.54 1.85 21.63
CA GLN A 240 -10.75 2.18 22.81
C GLN A 240 -9.33 2.70 22.47
N ASN A 241 -8.73 2.20 21.39
CA ASN A 241 -7.33 2.49 21.05
C ASN A 241 -7.16 3.56 19.97
N SER A 242 -8.13 3.74 19.08
CA SER A 242 -8.09 4.73 18.00
C SER A 242 -7.84 6.17 18.47
N PRO A 243 -8.46 6.69 19.56
CA PRO A 243 -8.21 8.06 20.01
C PRO A 243 -6.74 8.37 20.32
N ARG A 244 -6.01 7.37 20.85
CA ARG A 244 -4.57 7.49 21.10
C ARG A 244 -3.81 7.68 19.79
N VAL A 245 -4.09 6.83 18.80
CA VAL A 245 -3.44 6.90 17.48
C VAL A 245 -3.74 8.23 16.79
N MET A 246 -4.99 8.68 16.82
CA MET A 246 -5.39 9.97 16.27
C MET A 246 -4.60 11.15 16.90
N LYS A 247 -4.23 11.04 18.17
CA LYS A 247 -3.53 12.08 18.92
C LYS A 247 -2.00 12.01 18.81
N GLU A 248 -1.45 10.80 18.83
CA GLU A 248 -0.01 10.57 18.97
C GLU A 248 0.69 10.22 17.66
N VAL A 249 -0.06 9.72 16.67
CA VAL A 249 0.49 9.18 15.44
C VAL A 249 0.12 10.03 14.24
N LEU A 250 -1.13 10.50 14.16
CA LEU A 250 -1.58 11.34 13.06
C LEU A 250 -1.28 12.81 13.33
N VAL A 251 -0.88 13.52 12.27
CA VAL A 251 -0.46 14.92 12.32
C VAL A 251 -1.43 15.75 11.47
N PRO A 252 -1.93 16.89 11.97
CA PRO A 252 -2.72 17.80 11.16
C PRO A 252 -1.95 18.23 9.89
N ARG A 253 -2.64 18.31 8.75
CA ARG A 253 -2.04 18.61 7.44
C ARG A 253 -1.07 19.80 7.45
N ASP A 254 -1.48 20.93 8.01
CA ASP A 254 -0.67 22.15 8.00
C ASP A 254 0.61 21.98 8.83
N GLU A 255 0.52 21.27 9.95
CA GLU A 255 1.65 20.94 10.79
C GLU A 255 2.60 19.97 10.08
N PHE A 256 2.05 18.96 9.41
CA PHE A 256 2.82 17.99 8.63
C PHE A 256 3.67 18.71 7.56
N HIS A 257 3.07 19.57 6.74
CA HIS A 257 3.82 20.32 5.72
C HIS A 257 4.87 21.26 6.31
N LYS A 258 4.57 21.88 7.46
CA LYS A 258 5.55 22.69 8.19
C LYS A 258 6.76 21.85 8.63
N GLN A 259 6.54 20.66 9.18
CA GLN A 259 7.63 19.74 9.57
C GLN A 259 8.47 19.31 8.36
N GLN A 260 7.83 18.98 7.23
CA GLN A 260 8.53 18.60 5.99
C GLN A 260 9.38 19.75 5.42
N SER A 261 8.86 20.98 5.39
CA SER A 261 9.61 22.14 4.89
C SER A 261 10.87 22.43 5.73
N VAL A 262 10.77 22.33 7.07
CA VAL A 262 11.92 22.49 7.97
C VAL A 262 12.97 21.40 7.74
N ARG A 263 12.53 20.16 7.53
CA ARG A 263 13.42 19.03 7.22
C ARG A 263 14.18 19.26 5.91
N ASN A 264 13.52 19.73 4.88
CA ASN A 264 14.13 20.02 3.58
C ASN A 264 15.15 21.17 3.66
N GLN A 265 14.84 22.25 4.38
CA GLN A 265 15.80 23.33 4.61
C GLN A 265 17.04 22.88 5.39
N ARG A 266 16.88 21.96 6.35
CA ARG A 266 18.01 21.40 7.11
C ARG A 266 18.88 20.48 6.27
N SER A 267 18.32 19.73 5.33
CA SER A 267 19.08 18.85 4.45
C SER A 267 19.85 19.64 3.39
N GLU A 268 19.30 20.75 2.89
CA GLU A 268 19.99 21.67 1.98
C GLU A 268 21.19 22.36 2.63
N ARG A 269 21.08 22.77 3.90
CA ARG A 269 22.19 23.41 4.63
C ARG A 269 23.35 22.48 4.99
N LYS A 270 23.17 21.16 4.86
CA LYS A 270 24.19 20.14 5.15
C LYS A 270 24.93 19.64 3.90
N LYS A 271 24.52 20.09 2.71
CA LYS A 271 25.20 19.84 1.44
C LYS A 271 26.12 21.02 1.13
#